data_AF-A0A089WPZ7-F1
#
_entry.id   AF-A0A089WPZ7-F1
#
_cell.length_a   1.000
_cell.length_b   1.000
_cell.length_c   1.000
_cell.angle_alpha   90.00
_cell.angle_beta   90.00
_cell.angle_gamma   90.00
#
_symmetry.space_group_name_H-M   'P 1'
#
loop_
_entity.id
_entity.type
_entity.pdbx_description
1 polymer ?
#
loop_
_entity_poly.entity_id
_entity_poly.type
_entity_poly.pdbx_seq_one_letter_code
_entity_poly.pdbx_strand_id
1 'polypeptide(L)'
;MFDWDKTAGGLMQRTEFGGSSFSTMYSLAFAPYREDGTLHQKDCLWIDSNEPTESDVQYVAEVWEYLRQFMDHGPDNLPPPGPANWWHKPLHAICLTPAEAWRHYAPWRTGEPGEMQGKKNWQLPFWAVLFPYNLTVAICWYGVCKLFNVKAAPPPPEALEELSTPKKGGRMK
;
A
#
# COMPACT_ATOMS: atom_id res chain seq x y z
N MET A 1 0.51 -5.06 -24.44
CA MET A 1 -0.60 -4.07 -24.55
C MET A 1 -1.89 -4.87 -24.54
N PHE A 2 -2.85 -4.56 -23.68
CA PHE A 2 -4.12 -5.30 -23.61
C PHE A 2 -4.99 -5.00 -24.85
N ASP A 3 -5.60 -6.03 -25.41
CA ASP A 3 -6.65 -5.90 -26.44
C ASP A 3 -7.98 -5.71 -25.71
N TRP A 4 -8.42 -4.46 -25.58
CA TRP A 4 -9.59 -4.10 -24.79
C TRP A 4 -10.89 -4.71 -25.34
N ASP A 5 -10.97 -4.97 -26.65
CA ASP A 5 -12.15 -5.60 -27.28
C ASP A 5 -12.33 -7.07 -26.88
N LYS A 6 -11.25 -7.70 -26.38
CA LYS A 6 -11.22 -9.11 -25.93
C LYS A 6 -10.91 -9.26 -24.44
N THR A 7 -11.02 -8.16 -23.70
CA THR A 7 -10.79 -8.12 -22.27
C THR A 7 -12.13 -8.11 -21.55
N ALA A 8 -12.31 -9.01 -20.59
CA ALA A 8 -13.46 -8.99 -19.68
C ALA A 8 -13.06 -8.29 -18.39
N GLY A 9 -14.00 -7.52 -17.83
CA GLY A 9 -13.85 -6.82 -16.56
C GLY A 9 -14.97 -7.19 -15.58
N GLY A 10 -14.66 -7.18 -14.29
CA GLY A 10 -15.66 -7.40 -13.24
C GLY A 10 -15.21 -6.93 -11.86
N LEU A 11 -16.18 -6.84 -10.94
CA LEU A 11 -15.90 -6.66 -9.52
C LEU A 11 -15.37 -7.97 -8.95
N MET A 12 -14.19 -7.93 -8.32
CA MET A 12 -13.57 -9.10 -7.71
C MET A 12 -13.05 -8.81 -6.32
N GLN A 13 -13.05 -9.85 -5.48
CA GLN A 13 -12.50 -9.84 -4.14
C GLN A 13 -11.16 -10.59 -4.14
N ARG A 14 -10.16 -10.03 -3.48
CA ARG A 14 -8.84 -10.65 -3.30
C ARG A 14 -8.49 -10.65 -1.82
N THR A 15 -8.08 -11.79 -1.29
CA THR A 15 -7.52 -11.89 0.07
C THR A 15 -6.01 -12.06 -0.02
N GLU A 16 -5.26 -11.16 0.59
CA GLU A 16 -3.79 -11.16 0.59
C GLU A 16 -3.24 -11.29 2.01
N PHE A 17 -2.08 -11.93 2.11
CA PHE A 17 -1.33 -12.04 3.36
C PHE A 17 -0.19 -11.00 3.36
N GLY A 18 -0.27 -10.01 4.24
CA GLY A 18 0.72 -8.93 4.36
C GLY A 18 1.93 -9.28 5.24
N GLY A 19 2.20 -10.56 5.49
CA GLY A 19 3.29 -11.02 6.37
C GLY A 19 2.94 -11.14 7.86
N SER A 20 1.90 -10.43 8.33
CA SER A 20 1.45 -10.48 9.74
C SER A 20 -0.07 -10.63 9.90
N SER A 21 -0.85 -10.39 8.85
CA SER A 21 -2.31 -10.47 8.86
C SER A 21 -2.83 -10.74 7.44
N PHE A 22 -4.08 -11.19 7.37
CA PHE A 22 -4.83 -11.30 6.11
C PHE A 22 -5.71 -10.06 5.95
N SER A 23 -5.67 -9.47 4.75
CA SER A 23 -6.56 -8.39 4.35
C SER A 23 -7.38 -8.81 3.14
N THR A 24 -8.65 -8.43 3.14
CA THR A 24 -9.53 -8.61 1.99
C THR A 24 -9.71 -7.27 1.30
N MET A 25 -9.51 -7.27 -0.01
CA MET A 25 -9.63 -6.10 -0.88
C MET A 25 -10.70 -6.33 -1.94
N TYR A 26 -11.51 -5.30 -2.21
CA TYR A 26 -12.45 -5.25 -3.32
C TYR A 26 -11.90 -4.34 -4.42
N SER A 27 -11.87 -4.86 -5.64
CA SER A 27 -11.18 -4.21 -6.76
C SER A 27 -11.89 -4.50 -8.08
N LEU A 28 -11.68 -3.64 -9.08
CA LEU A 28 -11.95 -3.97 -10.48
C LEU A 28 -10.81 -4.83 -11.01
N ALA A 29 -11.17 -5.93 -11.66
CA ALA A 29 -10.22 -6.83 -12.29
C ALA A 29 -10.53 -6.98 -13.77
N PHE A 30 -9.49 -6.81 -14.60
CA PHE A 30 -9.58 -6.93 -16.06
C PHE A 30 -8.65 -8.03 -16.54
N ALA A 31 -9.16 -9.01 -17.28
CA ALA A 31 -8.33 -10.06 -17.88
C ALA A 31 -8.76 -10.37 -19.33
N PRO A 32 -7.80 -10.64 -20.23
CA PRO A 32 -8.09 -11.18 -21.54
C PRO A 32 -8.57 -12.61 -21.41
N TYR A 33 -9.47 -13.01 -22.29
CA TYR A 33 -9.81 -14.43 -22.43
C TYR A 33 -8.58 -15.22 -22.84
N ARG A 34 -8.37 -16.37 -22.18
CA ARG A 34 -7.42 -17.38 -22.64
C ARG A 34 -7.98 -18.13 -23.86
N GLU A 35 -7.13 -18.91 -24.51
CA GLU A 35 -7.51 -19.75 -25.66
C GLU A 35 -8.65 -20.73 -25.33
N ASP A 36 -8.79 -21.13 -24.06
CA ASP A 36 -9.85 -21.98 -23.54
C ASP A 36 -11.14 -21.22 -23.16
N GLY A 37 -11.19 -19.90 -23.38
CA GLY A 37 -12.32 -19.04 -23.04
C GLY A 37 -12.47 -18.74 -21.55
N THR A 38 -11.51 -19.14 -20.70
CA THR A 38 -11.55 -18.89 -19.26
C THR A 38 -10.86 -17.58 -18.87
N LEU A 39 -11.22 -17.06 -17.70
CA LEU A 39 -10.60 -15.89 -17.07
C LEU A 39 -9.93 -16.32 -15.77
N HIS A 40 -8.65 -15.98 -15.62
CA HIS A 40 -7.86 -16.37 -14.46
C HIS A 40 -7.42 -15.14 -13.66
N GLN A 41 -7.63 -15.22 -12.34
CA GLN A 41 -7.31 -14.15 -11.39
C GLN A 41 -5.85 -13.66 -11.49
N LYS A 42 -4.91 -14.59 -11.74
CA LYS A 42 -3.47 -14.30 -11.88
C LYS A 42 -3.11 -13.47 -13.11
N ASP A 43 -3.98 -13.44 -14.11
CA ASP A 43 -3.76 -12.72 -15.37
C ASP A 43 -4.50 -11.37 -15.37
N CYS A 44 -5.18 -11.03 -14.27
CA CYS A 44 -5.94 -9.80 -14.14
C CYS A 44 -5.03 -8.59 -13.88
N LEU A 45 -5.32 -7.49 -14.57
CA LEU A 45 -4.97 -6.14 -14.13
C LEU A 45 -5.94 -5.74 -13.02
N TRP A 46 -5.40 -5.46 -11.84
CA TRP A 46 -6.16 -5.07 -10.66
C TRP A 46 -6.14 -3.55 -10.51
N ILE A 47 -7.32 -2.98 -10.30
CA ILE A 47 -7.50 -1.57 -9.94
C ILE A 47 -8.28 -1.55 -8.64
N ASP A 48 -7.59 -1.22 -7.55
CA ASP A 48 -8.17 -1.21 -6.21
C ASP A 48 -9.25 -0.15 -6.08
N SER A 49 -10.29 -0.43 -5.28
CA SER A 49 -11.34 0.55 -5.00
C SER A 49 -10.80 1.70 -4.14
N ASN A 50 -11.56 2.79 -4.05
CA ASN A 50 -11.21 3.93 -3.21
C ASN A 50 -11.20 3.58 -1.71
N GLU A 51 -11.96 2.58 -1.30
CA GLU A 51 -11.97 2.03 0.06
C GLU A 51 -11.89 0.50 -0.06
N PRO A 52 -10.69 -0.07 -0.25
CA PRO A 52 -10.53 -1.48 -0.64
C PRO A 52 -11.04 -2.43 0.43
N THR A 53 -11.15 -1.98 1.68
CA THR A 53 -11.66 -2.78 2.79
C THR A 53 -13.19 -2.84 2.87
N GLU A 54 -13.89 -2.01 2.11
CA GLU A 54 -15.35 -1.99 2.08
C GLU A 54 -15.91 -2.63 0.81
N SER A 55 -16.95 -3.46 0.99
CA SER A 55 -17.58 -4.21 -0.10
C SER A 55 -18.62 -3.41 -0.89
N ASP A 56 -18.84 -2.14 -0.53
CA ASP A 56 -19.86 -1.32 -1.17
C ASP A 56 -19.44 -1.01 -2.62
N VAL A 57 -20.35 -1.29 -3.54
CA VAL A 57 -20.15 -1.08 -4.98
C VAL A 57 -19.88 0.38 -5.32
N GLN A 58 -20.31 1.33 -4.48
CA GLN A 58 -20.06 2.75 -4.70
C GLN A 58 -18.56 3.08 -4.80
N TYR A 59 -17.72 2.44 -3.98
CA TYR A 59 -16.26 2.68 -3.96
C TYR A 59 -15.55 2.18 -5.22
N VAL A 60 -16.20 1.29 -5.95
CA VAL A 60 -15.73 0.76 -7.23
C VAL A 60 -16.36 1.52 -8.39
N ALA A 61 -17.61 1.97 -8.25
CA ALA A 61 -18.31 2.78 -9.24
C ALA A 61 -17.60 4.11 -9.51
N GLU A 62 -17.02 4.75 -8.50
CA GLU A 62 -16.24 5.98 -8.67
C GLU A 62 -14.99 5.77 -9.55
N VAL A 63 -14.25 4.68 -9.31
CA VAL A 63 -13.08 4.30 -10.11
C VAL A 63 -13.48 3.92 -11.53
N TRP A 64 -14.59 3.18 -11.67
CA TRP A 64 -15.15 2.82 -12.96
C TRP A 64 -15.53 4.06 -13.79
N GLU A 65 -16.25 5.01 -13.21
CA GLU A 65 -16.68 6.20 -13.93
C GLU A 65 -15.49 7.10 -14.31
N TYR A 66 -14.46 7.15 -13.47
CA TYR A 66 -13.20 7.82 -13.81
C TYR A 66 -12.52 7.18 -15.03
N LEU A 67 -12.39 5.85 -15.05
CA LEU A 67 -11.83 5.12 -16.20
C LEU A 67 -12.67 5.31 -17.46
N ARG A 68 -14.00 5.27 -17.32
CA ARG A 68 -14.92 5.50 -18.43
C ARG A 68 -14.76 6.90 -19.02
N GLN A 69 -14.70 7.93 -18.18
CA GLN A 69 -14.45 9.31 -18.62
C GLN A 69 -13.10 9.46 -19.31
N PHE A 70 -12.04 8.83 -18.79
CA PHE A 70 -10.72 8.81 -19.43
C PHE A 70 -10.76 8.18 -20.83
N MET A 71 -11.44 7.03 -20.96
CA MET A 71 -11.53 6.29 -22.22
C MET A 71 -12.36 7.04 -23.28
N ASP A 72 -13.46 7.69 -22.86
CA ASP A 72 -14.38 8.39 -23.77
C ASP A 72 -13.86 9.78 -24.17
N HIS A 73 -13.25 10.53 -23.23
CA HIS A 73 -12.95 11.96 -23.40
C HIS A 73 -11.45 12.29 -23.33
N GLY A 74 -10.60 11.29 -23.09
CA GLY A 74 -9.17 11.48 -22.88
C GLY A 74 -8.83 12.13 -21.53
N PRO A 75 -7.54 12.45 -21.29
CA PRO A 75 -7.07 12.99 -20.02
C PRO A 75 -7.57 14.41 -19.72
N ASP A 76 -7.94 15.19 -20.74
CA ASP A 76 -8.18 16.63 -20.62
C ASP A 76 -9.48 16.96 -19.87
N ASN A 77 -10.44 16.02 -19.81
CA ASN A 77 -11.74 16.20 -19.16
C ASN A 77 -11.86 15.44 -17.83
N LEU A 78 -10.75 14.90 -17.31
CA LEU A 78 -10.79 14.19 -16.03
C LEU A 78 -10.98 15.17 -14.86
N PRO A 79 -11.79 14.80 -13.85
CA PRO A 79 -11.88 15.61 -12.64
C PRO A 79 -10.48 15.69 -12.02
N PRO A 80 -10.07 16.88 -11.52
CA PRO A 80 -8.79 17.01 -10.86
C PRO A 80 -8.75 16.02 -9.68
N PRO A 81 -7.63 15.30 -9.47
CA PRO A 81 -7.52 14.38 -8.36
C PRO A 81 -7.85 15.09 -7.05
N GLY A 82 -8.58 14.40 -6.18
CA GLY A 82 -8.93 14.91 -4.86
C GLY A 82 -7.69 15.29 -4.05
N PRO A 83 -7.84 16.10 -3.00
CA PRO A 83 -6.72 16.45 -2.13
C PRO A 83 -6.08 15.18 -1.57
N ALA A 84 -4.76 15.04 -1.73
CA ALA A 84 -4.02 13.89 -1.25
C ALA A 84 -4.32 13.62 0.23
N ASN A 85 -4.70 12.38 0.55
CA ASN A 85 -4.97 12.01 1.92
C ASN A 85 -3.66 11.86 2.70
N TRP A 86 -3.46 12.72 3.70
CA TRP A 86 -2.24 12.73 4.50
C TRP A 86 -1.90 11.38 5.14
N TRP A 87 -2.91 10.63 5.58
CA TRP A 87 -2.73 9.33 6.23
C TRP A 87 -2.28 8.23 5.27
N HIS A 88 -2.53 8.40 3.98
CA HIS A 88 -2.24 7.39 2.95
C HIS A 88 -0.87 7.61 2.29
N LYS A 89 -0.14 8.67 2.67
CA LYS A 89 1.21 8.94 2.16
C LYS A 89 2.17 7.73 2.30
N PRO A 90 2.17 6.97 3.42
CA PRO A 90 3.00 5.77 3.54
C PRO A 90 2.48 4.56 2.75
N LEU A 91 1.18 4.50 2.44
CA LEU A 91 0.60 3.39 1.66
C LEU A 91 1.00 3.47 0.18
N HIS A 92 1.20 4.68 -0.34
CA HIS A 92 1.60 4.91 -1.73
C HIS A 92 3.11 5.03 -1.93
N ALA A 93 3.91 5.08 -0.85
CA ALA A 93 5.36 5.18 -0.90
C ALA A 93 6.01 4.01 -0.16
N ILE A 94 6.68 3.12 -0.90
CA ILE A 94 7.39 1.93 -0.39
C ILE A 94 8.33 2.28 0.78
N CYS A 95 8.90 3.49 0.76
CA CYS A 95 9.65 4.05 1.88
C CYS A 95 9.70 5.58 1.81
N LEU A 96 9.55 6.21 2.97
CA LEU A 96 9.77 7.64 3.14
C LEU A 96 11.27 7.91 3.35
N THR A 97 11.78 9.00 2.78
CA THR A 97 13.12 9.48 3.17
C THR A 97 13.13 9.87 4.67
N PRO A 98 14.29 9.91 5.35
CA PRO A 98 14.35 10.30 6.76
C PRO A 98 13.70 11.66 7.05
N ALA A 99 13.84 12.63 6.13
CA ALA A 99 13.23 13.94 6.25
C ALA A 99 11.69 13.87 6.11
N GLU A 100 11.18 13.08 5.17
CA GLU A 100 9.74 12.88 5.00
C GLU A 100 9.13 12.08 6.15
N ALA A 101 9.83 11.08 6.68
CA ALA A 101 9.43 10.34 7.86
C ALA A 101 9.33 11.27 9.07
N TRP A 102 10.32 12.14 9.29
CA TRP A 102 10.29 13.13 10.35
C TRP A 102 9.07 14.05 10.24
N ARG A 103 8.77 14.56 9.04
CA ARG A 103 7.59 15.38 8.81
C ARG A 103 6.29 14.59 8.95
N HIS A 104 6.28 13.32 8.57
CA HIS A 104 5.11 12.45 8.69
C HIS A 104 4.72 12.23 10.16
N TYR A 105 5.71 11.95 11.01
CA TYR A 105 5.50 11.67 12.44
C TYR A 105 5.49 12.92 13.33
N ALA A 106 5.86 14.10 12.80
CA ALA A 106 5.75 15.35 13.53
C ALA A 106 4.28 15.68 13.83
N PRO A 107 3.89 15.95 15.09
CA PRO A 107 2.51 16.27 15.47
C PRO A 107 2.09 17.69 15.10
N TRP A 108 3.05 18.56 14.73
CA TRP A 108 2.79 19.92 14.29
C TRP A 108 2.67 20.00 12.77
N ARG A 109 2.01 21.07 12.32
CA ARG A 109 1.83 21.37 10.92
C ARG A 109 3.15 21.81 10.28
N THR A 110 3.48 21.24 9.12
CA THR A 110 4.65 21.50 8.29
C THR A 110 4.29 22.22 6.99
N GLY A 111 3.00 22.40 6.68
CA GLY A 111 2.49 23.04 5.47
C GLY A 111 2.35 22.08 4.28
N GLU A 112 2.37 20.77 4.51
CA GLU A 112 2.26 19.80 3.41
C GLU A 112 0.80 19.64 2.95
N PRO A 113 0.55 19.35 1.65
CA PRO A 113 -0.79 19.09 1.15
C PRO A 113 -1.50 18.00 1.95
N GLY A 114 -2.78 18.21 2.28
CA GLY A 114 -3.60 17.24 3.02
C GLY A 114 -3.36 17.19 4.53
N GLU A 115 -2.33 17.86 5.05
CA GLU A 115 -1.92 17.76 6.46
C GLU A 115 -3.04 18.12 7.47
N MET A 116 -3.95 19.01 7.08
CA MET A 116 -5.12 19.41 7.87
C MET A 116 -6.08 18.26 8.19
N GLN A 117 -6.04 17.17 7.41
CA GLN A 117 -6.89 15.99 7.60
C GLN A 117 -6.42 15.12 8.77
N GLY A 118 -5.11 15.09 9.05
CA GLY A 118 -4.54 14.17 10.04
C GLY A 118 -3.88 14.83 11.25
N LYS A 119 -3.22 15.97 11.05
CA LYS A 119 -2.47 16.61 12.13
C LYS A 119 -3.30 17.63 12.88
N LYS A 120 -3.49 17.36 14.17
CA LYS A 120 -4.24 18.23 15.08
C LYS A 120 -3.31 18.75 16.18
N ASN A 121 -3.21 20.08 16.28
CA ASN A 121 -2.37 20.73 17.29
C ASN A 121 -2.75 20.36 18.74
N TRP A 122 -3.99 19.92 19.00
CA TRP A 122 -4.38 19.48 20.35
C TRP A 122 -3.65 18.20 20.80
N GLN A 123 -3.02 17.44 19.89
CA GLN A 123 -2.22 16.26 20.24
C GLN A 123 -0.81 16.62 20.73
N LEU A 124 -0.39 17.88 20.60
CA LEU A 124 0.93 18.36 21.04
C LEU A 124 1.23 18.07 22.51
N PRO A 125 0.30 18.25 23.47
CA PRO A 125 0.56 17.91 24.88
C PRO A 125 0.85 16.41 25.08
N PHE A 126 0.14 15.53 24.37
CA PHE A 126 0.41 14.09 24.42
C PHE A 126 1.81 13.77 23.90
N TRP A 127 2.18 14.38 22.76
CA TRP A 127 3.51 14.19 22.20
C TRP A 127 4.61 14.76 23.11
N ALA A 128 4.40 15.91 23.74
CA ALA A 128 5.34 16.52 24.67
C ALA A 128 5.63 15.65 25.90
N VAL A 129 4.70 14.77 26.28
CA VAL A 129 4.89 13.80 27.38
C VAL A 129 5.41 12.46 26.88
N LEU A 130 4.81 11.92 25.82
CA LEU A 130 5.14 10.59 25.30
C LEU A 130 6.49 10.55 24.60
N PHE A 131 6.89 11.62 23.89
CA PHE A 131 8.17 11.67 23.19
C PHE A 131 9.37 11.54 24.15
N PRO A 132 9.52 12.38 25.20
CA PRO A 132 10.64 12.22 26.13
C PRO A 132 10.56 10.89 26.87
N TYR A 133 9.37 10.43 27.26
CA TYR A 133 9.21 9.11 27.89
C TYR A 133 9.73 7.98 26.99
N ASN A 134 9.24 7.90 25.75
CA ASN A 134 9.65 6.87 24.79
C ASN A 134 11.13 6.99 24.43
N LEU A 135 11.67 8.21 24.32
CA LEU A 135 13.09 8.45 24.09
C LEU A 135 13.94 7.94 25.27
N THR A 136 13.53 8.22 26.51
CA THR A 136 14.21 7.70 27.70
C THR A 136 14.17 6.18 27.73
N VAL A 137 13.00 5.56 27.50
CA VAL A 137 12.87 4.10 27.45
C VAL A 137 13.75 3.51 26.35
N ALA A 138 13.78 4.12 25.15
CA ALA A 138 14.63 3.67 24.04
C ALA A 138 16.12 3.77 24.36
N ILE A 139 16.57 4.84 25.01
CA ILE A 139 17.96 5.01 25.44
C ILE A 139 18.31 4.00 26.54
N CYS A 140 17.43 3.79 27.53
CA CYS A 140 17.61 2.77 28.55
C CYS A 140 17.71 1.37 27.93
N TRP A 141 16.81 1.05 27.00
CA TRP A 141 16.83 -0.22 26.28
C TRP A 141 18.11 -0.39 25.46
N TYR A 142 18.55 0.65 24.75
CA TYR A 142 19.82 0.64 24.04
C TYR A 142 21.00 0.34 24.97
N GLY A 143 21.02 0.94 26.17
CA GLY A 143 21.99 0.64 27.21
C GLY A 143 21.98 -0.84 27.65
N VAL A 144 20.80 -1.40 27.88
CA VAL A 144 20.61 -2.84 28.20
C VAL A 144 21.13 -3.71 27.05
N CYS A 145 20.75 -3.41 25.80
CA CYS A 145 21.22 -4.15 24.63
C CYS A 145 22.74 -4.13 24.50
N LYS A 146 23.37 -2.97 24.77
CA LYS A 146 24.84 -2.83 24.78
C LYS A 146 25.49 -3.62 25.91
N LEU A 147 24.94 -3.57 27.13
CA LEU A 147 25.49 -4.24 28.32
C LEU A 147 25.42 -5.77 28.18
N PHE A 148 24.29 -6.29 27.72
CA PHE A 148 24.04 -7.72 27.59
C PHE A 148 24.37 -8.28 26.21
N ASN A 149 24.96 -7.48 25.32
CA ASN A 149 25.29 -7.86 23.94
C ASN A 149 24.09 -8.48 23.20
N VAL A 150 22.91 -7.92 23.41
CA VAL A 150 21.67 -8.35 22.75
C VAL A 150 21.81 -8.01 21.27
N LYS A 151 22.00 -9.05 20.45
CA LYS A 151 22.05 -8.94 19.00
C LYS A 151 20.69 -9.28 18.43
N ALA A 152 20.29 -8.60 17.36
CA ALA A 152 19.16 -9.05 16.56
C ALA A 152 19.40 -10.51 16.16
N ALA A 153 18.38 -11.35 16.30
CA ALA A 153 18.46 -12.71 15.77
C ALA A 153 18.81 -12.61 14.28
N PRO A 154 19.75 -13.43 13.79
CA PRO A 154 19.99 -13.49 12.35
C PRO A 154 18.66 -13.81 11.67
N PRO A 155 18.37 -13.21 10.50
CA PRO A 155 17.17 -13.53 9.76
C PRO A 155 17.13 -15.04 9.52
N PRO A 156 15.95 -15.69 9.59
CA PRO A 156 15.83 -17.11 9.34
C PRO A 156 16.43 -17.42 7.95
N PRO A 157 17.26 -18.48 7.82
CA PRO A 157 17.96 -18.79 6.58
C PRO A 157 17.01 -18.96 5.38
N GLU A 158 15.79 -19.43 5.64
CA GLU A 158 14.68 -19.55 4.67
C GLU A 158 14.36 -18.22 3.96
N ALA A 159 14.51 -17.07 4.63
CA ALA A 159 14.25 -15.74 4.05
C ALA A 159 15.39 -15.24 3.15
N LEU A 160 16.59 -15.84 3.22
CA LEU A 160 17.73 -15.49 2.39
C LEU A 160 17.90 -16.43 1.19
N GLU A 161 17.38 -17.67 1.25
CA GLU A 161 17.47 -18.64 0.16
C GLU A 161 16.68 -18.21 -1.09
N GLU A 162 15.56 -17.50 -0.95
CA GLU A 162 14.74 -17.03 -2.08
C GLU A 162 15.47 -16.04 -3.01
N LEU A 163 16.50 -15.34 -2.52
CA LEU A 163 17.28 -14.40 -3.33
C LEU A 163 18.37 -15.08 -4.18
N SER A 164 18.64 -16.37 -3.97
CA SER A 164 19.84 -17.04 -4.52
C SER A 164 19.57 -18.06 -5.63
N THR A 165 18.31 -18.38 -5.96
CA THR A 165 18.01 -19.34 -7.02
C THR A 165 17.55 -18.67 -8.32
N PRO A 166 18.42 -18.53 -9.35
CA PRO A 166 17.92 -18.42 -10.71
C PRO A 166 17.22 -19.73 -11.06
N LYS A 167 15.91 -19.64 -11.33
CA LYS A 167 15.04 -20.75 -11.72
C LYS A 167 15.54 -21.37 -13.03
N LYS A 168 16.46 -22.33 -12.97
CA LYS A 168 16.85 -23.14 -14.14
C LYS A 168 15.69 -24.08 -14.47
N GLY A 169 15.07 -23.82 -15.61
CA GLY A 169 13.99 -24.63 -16.17
C GLY A 169 14.38 -26.11 -16.29
N GLY A 170 13.59 -26.97 -15.63
CA GLY A 170 13.59 -28.40 -15.86
C GLY A 170 12.81 -28.74 -17.13
N ARG A 171 13.49 -29.32 -18.11
CA ARG A 171 12.90 -29.96 -19.29
C ARG A 171 12.09 -31.19 -18.86
N MET A 172 10.85 -31.29 -19.36
CA MET A 172 10.05 -32.52 -19.39
C MET A 172 10.82 -33.65 -20.11
N LYS A 173 10.71 -34.86 -19.57
CA LYS A 173 10.80 -36.11 -20.32
C LYS A 173 9.39 -36.61 -20.58
#